data_AF-T1BEL7-F1
#
_entry.id   AF-T1BEL7-F1
#
_cell.length_a   1.000
_cell.length_b   1.000
_cell.length_c   1.000
_cell.angle_alpha   90.00
_cell.angle_beta   90.00
_cell.angle_gamma   90.00
#
_symmetry.space_group_name_H-M   'P 1'
#
loop_
_entity.id
_entity.type
_entity.pdbx_description
1 polymer ?
#
loop_
_entity_poly.entity_id
_entity_poly.type
_entity_poly.pdbx_seq_one_letter_code
_entity_poly.pdbx_strand_id
1 'polypeptide(L)'
;MRVTLARVKAELRKRMHQSIPEQGHWLQQVVRGYFAYHAVPTNTWAIGAFRNHVIAAWKRSLSRRSQKGRVVWARMKQLAVDW
;
A
#
# COMPACT_ATOMS: atom_id res chain seq x y z
N MET A 1 -12.13 -5.15 6.20
CA MET A 1 -11.16 -4.93 5.10
C MET A 1 -11.57 -3.80 4.13
N ARG A 2 -12.77 -3.81 3.52
CA ARG A 2 -13.15 -2.82 2.47
C ARG A 2 -13.09 -1.35 2.95
N VAL A 3 -13.61 -1.05 4.13
CA VAL A 3 -13.59 0.31 4.72
C VAL A 3 -12.16 0.81 4.91
N THR A 4 -11.30 -0.02 5.50
CA THR A 4 -9.87 0.30 5.70
C THR A 4 -9.17 0.58 4.37
N LEU A 5 -9.40 -0.26 3.35
CA LEU A 5 -8.82 -0.04 2.02
C LEU A 5 -9.36 1.22 1.33
N ALA A 6 -10.62 1.59 1.55
CA ALA A 6 -11.18 2.84 1.04
C ALA A 6 -10.47 4.05 1.68
N ARG A 7 -10.23 4.02 3.00
CA ARG A 7 -9.46 5.05 3.71
C ARG A 7 -8.02 5.14 3.19
N VAL A 8 -7.34 4.01 3.01
CA VAL A 8 -5.99 3.97 2.43
C VAL A 8 -5.96 4.62 1.04
N LYS A 9 -6.94 4.32 0.18
CA LYS A 9 -7.03 4.93 -1.16
C LYS A 9 -7.26 6.45 -1.10
N ALA A 10 -8.08 6.92 -0.18
CA ALA A 10 -8.33 8.35 0.01
C ALA A 10 -7.06 9.07 0.47
N GLU A 11 -6.36 8.52 1.45
CA GLU A 11 -5.09 9.07 1.96
C GLU A 11 -3.97 9.02 0.91
N LEU A 12 -3.87 7.93 0.13
CA LEU A 12 -2.94 7.85 -1.00
C LEU A 12 -3.19 8.95 -2.05
N ARG A 13 -4.44 9.39 -2.23
CA ARG A 13 -4.77 10.49 -3.14
C ARG A 13 -4.32 11.83 -2.59
N LYS A 14 -4.48 12.08 -1.29
CA LYS A 14 -3.98 13.29 -0.62
C LYS A 14 -2.44 13.34 -0.61
N ARG A 15 -1.81 12.18 -0.39
CA ARG A 15 -0.35 12.01 -0.32
C ARG A 15 0.30 11.80 -1.69
N MET A 16 -0.46 11.96 -2.78
CA MET A 16 -0.01 11.62 -4.12
C MET A 16 1.31 12.33 -4.49
N HIS A 17 1.51 13.57 -4.04
CA HIS A 17 2.68 14.39 -4.35
C HIS A 17 3.89 14.16 -3.42
N GLN A 18 3.73 13.48 -2.29
CA GLN A 18 4.83 13.15 -1.38
C GLN A 18 5.90 12.30 -2.07
N SER A 19 7.12 12.28 -1.56
CA SER A 19 8.16 11.40 -2.07
C SER A 19 7.77 9.92 -1.91
N ILE A 20 8.36 9.05 -2.74
CA ILE A 20 8.08 7.60 -2.66
C ILE A 20 8.45 7.03 -1.27
N PRO A 21 9.61 7.39 -0.66
CA PRO A 21 9.95 6.92 0.69
C PRO A 21 8.95 7.34 1.76
N GLU A 22 8.46 8.59 1.74
CA GLU A 22 7.46 9.06 2.71
C GLU A 22 6.12 8.31 2.59
N GLN A 23 5.67 8.07 1.35
CA GLN A 23 4.49 7.23 1.11
C GLN A 23 4.73 5.81 1.63
N GLY A 24 5.95 5.29 1.43
CA GLY A 24 6.39 3.98 1.90
C GLY A 24 6.26 3.81 3.40
N HIS A 25 6.91 4.68 4.17
CA HIS A 25 6.86 4.65 5.63
C HIS A 25 5.44 4.76 6.18
N TRP A 26 4.62 5.64 5.61
CA TRP A 26 3.23 5.75 6.03
C TRP A 26 2.43 4.46 5.76
N LEU A 27 2.63 3.83 4.60
CA LEU A 27 1.97 2.56 4.26
C LEU A 27 2.44 1.42 5.16
N GLN A 28 3.72 1.37 5.52
CA GLN A 28 4.28 0.42 6.48
C GLN A 28 3.59 0.55 7.85
N GLN A 29 3.42 1.78 8.34
CA GLN A 29 2.69 2.04 9.60
C GLN A 29 1.24 1.58 9.53
N VAL A 30 0.54 1.84 8.42
CA VAL A 30 -0.85 1.39 8.24
C VAL A 30 -0.96 -0.13 8.23
N VAL A 31 -0.06 -0.82 7.52
CA VAL A 31 -0.05 -2.29 7.46
C VAL A 31 0.27 -2.88 8.82
N ARG A 32 1.29 -2.35 9.51
CA ARG A 32 1.66 -2.77 10.86
C ARG A 32 0.51 -2.57 11.85
N GLY A 33 -0.16 -1.42 11.81
CA GLY A 33 -1.34 -1.15 12.62
C GLY A 33 -2.48 -2.12 12.35
N TYR A 34 -2.78 -2.41 11.08
CA TYR A 34 -3.80 -3.41 10.72
C TYR A 34 -3.44 -4.80 11.25
N PHE A 35 -2.17 -5.19 11.15
CA PHE A 35 -1.69 -6.50 11.60
C PHE A 35 -1.77 -6.61 13.12
N ALA A 36 -1.44 -5.56 13.87
CA ALA A 36 -1.52 -5.57 15.33
C ALA A 36 -2.91 -5.97 15.87
N TYR A 37 -3.99 -5.65 15.13
CA TYR A 37 -5.37 -5.99 15.55
C TYR A 37 -5.93 -7.25 14.89
N HIS A 38 -5.49 -7.59 13.69
CA HIS A 38 -6.11 -8.64 12.87
C HIS A 38 -5.21 -9.87 12.63
N ALA A 39 -3.95 -9.81 13.05
CA ALA A 39 -3.02 -10.93 12.94
C ALA A 39 -3.34 -12.01 13.97
N VAL A 40 -4.05 -13.03 13.51
CA VAL A 40 -4.29 -14.28 14.25
C VAL A 40 -3.95 -15.48 13.34
N PRO A 41 -3.50 -16.63 13.89
CA PRO A 41 -2.98 -17.74 13.09
C PRO A 41 -3.93 -18.27 12.00
N THR A 42 -5.25 -18.18 12.23
CA THR A 42 -6.27 -18.65 11.28
C THR A 42 -6.60 -17.64 10.17
N ASN A 43 -6.04 -16.42 10.23
CA ASN A 43 -6.41 -15.31 9.35
C ASN A 43 -5.29 -14.87 8.38
N THR A 44 -4.27 -15.70 8.22
CA THR A 44 -3.08 -15.43 7.37
C THR A 44 -3.44 -15.03 5.94
N TRP A 45 -4.46 -15.67 5.36
CA TRP A 45 -4.97 -15.34 4.03
C TRP A 45 -5.48 -13.91 3.91
N ALA A 46 -6.31 -13.45 4.86
CA ALA A 46 -6.88 -12.10 4.79
C ALA A 46 -5.83 -11.02 5.06
N ILE A 47 -4.86 -11.30 5.93
CA ILE A 47 -3.74 -10.40 6.25
C ILE A 47 -2.84 -10.23 5.02
N GLY A 48 -2.49 -11.32 4.35
CA GLY A 48 -1.75 -11.30 3.08
C GLY A 48 -2.51 -10.56 1.99
N ALA A 49 -3.81 -10.83 1.85
CA ALA A 49 -4.68 -10.14 0.91
C ALA A 49 -4.73 -8.62 1.18
N PHE A 50 -4.78 -8.21 2.45
CA PHE A 50 -4.76 -6.80 2.82
C PHE A 50 -3.49 -6.10 2.32
N ARG A 51 -2.31 -6.66 2.64
CA ARG A 51 -1.02 -6.12 2.17
C ARG A 51 -0.98 -6.03 0.64
N ASN A 52 -1.43 -7.07 -0.06
CA ASN A 52 -1.47 -7.09 -1.52
C ASN A 52 -2.40 -6.00 -2.10
N HIS A 53 -3.55 -5.77 -1.48
CA HIS A 53 -4.46 -4.70 -1.88
C HIS A 53 -3.90 -3.30 -1.64
N VAL A 54 -3.17 -3.10 -0.54
CA VAL A 54 -2.48 -1.83 -0.25
C VAL A 54 -1.41 -1.56 -1.31
N ILE A 55 -0.55 -2.54 -1.62
CA ILE A 55 0.48 -2.42 -2.67
C ILE A 55 -0.15 -2.14 -4.04
N ALA A 56 -1.24 -2.84 -4.40
CA ALA A 56 -1.94 -2.61 -5.66
C ALA A 56 -2.54 -1.19 -5.75
N ALA A 57 -3.07 -0.66 -4.65
CA ALA A 57 -3.56 0.71 -4.58
C ALA A 57 -2.42 1.73 -4.73
N TRP A 58 -1.28 1.49 -4.07
CA TRP A 58 -0.10 2.35 -4.19
C TRP A 58 0.47 2.36 -5.60
N LYS A 59 0.64 1.19 -6.23
CA LYS A 59 1.03 1.05 -7.64
C LYS A 59 0.13 1.87 -8.56
N ARG A 60 -1.18 1.82 -8.35
CA ARG A 60 -2.16 2.55 -9.15
C ARG A 60 -2.03 4.07 -8.94
N SER A 61 -1.80 4.52 -7.71
CA SER A 61 -1.55 5.93 -7.39
C SER A 61 -0.28 6.43 -8.10
N LEU A 62 0.84 5.72 -7.94
CA LEU A 62 2.10 6.06 -8.58
C LEU A 62 2.01 6.06 -10.11
N SER A 63 1.31 5.08 -10.69
CA SER A 63 1.11 5.00 -12.14
C SER A 63 0.26 6.14 -12.70
N ARG A 64 -0.62 6.75 -11.89
CA ARG A 64 -1.43 7.90 -12.30
C ARG A 64 -0.67 9.22 -12.20
N ARG A 65 0.25 9.34 -11.23
CA ARG A 65 1.11 10.53 -11.08
C ARG A 65 2.28 10.56 -12.04
N SER A 66 2.83 9.39 -12.37
CA SER A 66 4.06 9.29 -13.16
C SER A 66 3.84 9.78 -14.59
N GLN A 67 4.53 10.86 -14.97
CA GLN A 67 4.59 11.30 -16.37
C GLN A 67 5.28 10.26 -17.29
N LYS A 68 6.17 9.42 -16.74
CA LYS A 68 6.88 8.36 -17.47
C LYS A 68 6.04 7.10 -17.70
N GLY A 69 4.74 7.14 -17.44
CA GLY A 69 3.84 6.02 -17.60
C GLY A 69 3.75 5.08 -16.40
N ARG A 70 3.35 3.83 -16.66
CA ARG A 70 2.90 2.87 -15.65
C ARG A 70 4.05 2.29 -14.83
N VAL A 71 3.89 2.21 -13.51
CA VAL A 71 4.83 1.47 -12.65
C VAL A 71 4.63 -0.04 -12.86
N VAL A 72 5.69 -0.73 -13.30
CA VAL A 72 5.70 -2.18 -13.47
C VAL A 72 5.73 -2.91 -12.12
N TRP A 73 5.21 -4.13 -12.07
CA TRP A 73 5.15 -4.91 -10.83
C TRP A 73 6.53 -5.26 -10.26
N ALA A 74 7.55 -5.42 -11.10
CA ALA A 74 8.92 -5.68 -10.64
C ALA A 74 9.44 -4.54 -9.74
N ARG A 75 9.39 -3.30 -10.23
CA ARG A 75 9.72 -2.09 -9.47
C ARG A 75 8.84 -1.93 -8.24
N MET A 76 7.54 -2.23 -8.37
CA MET A 76 6.62 -2.14 -7.23
C MET A 76 7.00 -3.12 -6.10
N LYS A 77 7.45 -4.33 -6.46
CA LYS A 77 7.90 -5.32 -5.48
C LYS A 77 9.14 -4.84 -4.72
N GLN A 78 10.09 -4.20 -5.39
CA GLN A 78 11.26 -3.57 -4.75
C GLN A 78 10.80 -2.50 -3.75
N LEU A 79 9.99 -1.54 -4.19
CA LEU A 79 9.46 -0.49 -3.32
C LEU A 79 8.66 -1.02 -2.11
N ALA A 80 7.99 -2.16 -2.24
CA ALA A 80 7.24 -2.79 -1.16
C ALA A 80 8.09 -3.72 -0.26
N VAL A 81 9.33 -4.01 -0.64
CA VAL A 81 10.33 -4.63 0.22
C VAL A 81 11.08 -3.56 0.99
N ASP A 82 11.34 -2.42 0.36
CA ASP A 82 12.18 -1.34 0.87
C ASP A 82 11.46 -0.38 1.85
N TRP A 83 10.14 -0.51 2.04
CA TRP A 83 9.32 0.40 2.86
C TRP A 83 9.12 -0.03 4.32
#